data_AF-A0A1Q8I3F9-F1
#
_entry.id   AF-A0A1Q8I3F9-F1
#
_cell.length_a   1.000
_cell.length_b   1.000
_cell.length_c   1.000
_cell.angle_alpha   90.00
_cell.angle_beta   90.00
_cell.angle_gamma   90.00
#
_symmetry.space_group_name_H-M   'P 1'
#
loop_
_entity.id
_entity.type
_entity.pdbx_description
1 polymer ?
#
loop_
_entity_poly.entity_id
_entity_poly.type
_entity_poly.pdbx_seq_one_letter_code
_entity_poly.pdbx_strand_id
1 'polypeptide(L)'
;MDSIPWRAHPRLARLQQGIVVISFRKRRELKYPISFLPLTFRQFERLLNTFTTDGQLRAKLSGPEALNTVLAVLEPTEEERTDGSWTWSH
;
A
#
# COMPACT_ATOMS: atom_id res chain seq x y z
N MET A 1 -5.04 -17.45 2.52
CA MET A 1 -4.26 -16.19 2.58
C MET A 1 -5.21 -15.04 2.41
N ASP A 2 -5.19 -14.07 3.31
CA ASP A 2 -6.00 -12.85 3.18
C ASP A 2 -5.46 -12.01 2.02
N SER A 3 -6.24 -11.89 0.95
CA SER A 3 -5.93 -11.06 -0.21
C SER A 3 -6.62 -9.71 -0.09
N ILE A 4 -5.97 -8.64 -0.55
CA ILE A 4 -6.57 -7.30 -0.56
C ILE A 4 -7.67 -7.28 -1.63
N PRO A 5 -8.95 -7.03 -1.29
CA PRO A 5 -10.02 -6.93 -2.27
C PRO A 5 -9.98 -5.56 -2.97
N TRP A 6 -9.09 -5.41 -3.96
CA TRP A 6 -8.85 -4.16 -4.69
C TRP A 6 -10.11 -3.47 -5.24
N ARG A 7 -11.07 -4.25 -5.74
CA ARG A 7 -12.35 -3.72 -6.26
C ARG A 7 -13.24 -3.11 -5.18
N ALA A 8 -12.95 -3.37 -3.90
CA ALA A 8 -13.63 -2.74 -2.77
C ALA A 8 -13.02 -1.38 -2.37
N HIS A 9 -12.09 -0.87 -3.19
CA HIS A 9 -11.38 0.40 -2.99
C HIS A 9 -10.69 0.46 -1.62
N PRO A 10 -9.64 -0.36 -1.41
CA PRO A 10 -8.84 -0.28 -0.20
C PRO A 10 -8.29 1.12 -0.02
N ARG A 11 -8.37 1.62 1.20
CA ARG A 11 -7.78 2.90 1.60
C ARG A 11 -7.10 2.74 2.93
N LEU A 12 -5.93 3.33 3.04
CA LEU A 12 -5.20 3.41 4.28
C LEU A 12 -6.01 4.28 5.26
N ALA A 13 -6.39 3.70 6.39
CA ALA A 13 -7.28 4.37 7.34
C ALA A 13 -6.50 4.95 8.52
N ARG A 14 -5.64 4.15 9.16
CA ARG A 14 -4.83 4.55 10.31
C ARG A 14 -3.69 3.58 10.57
N LEU A 15 -2.67 4.05 11.29
CA LEU A 15 -1.65 3.24 11.95
C LEU A 15 -1.85 3.38 13.47
N GLN A 16 -2.08 2.27 14.16
CA GLN A 16 -2.28 2.26 15.62
C GLN A 16 -1.49 1.10 16.23
N GLN A 17 -0.58 1.41 17.17
CA GLN A 17 0.21 0.39 17.89
C GLN A 17 0.93 -0.58 16.95
N GLY A 18 1.53 -0.06 15.87
CA GLY A 18 2.21 -0.88 14.86
C GLY A 18 1.26 -1.70 13.97
N ILE A 19 -0.06 -1.48 14.02
CA ILE A 19 -1.04 -2.11 13.14
C ILE A 19 -1.54 -1.11 12.10
N VAL A 20 -1.30 -1.44 10.83
CA VAL A 20 -1.90 -0.78 9.67
C VAL A 20 -3.34 -1.24 9.51
N VAL A 21 -4.26 -0.29 9.45
CA VAL A 21 -5.68 -0.54 9.18
C VAL A 21 -6.02 -0.08 7.77
N ILE A 22 -6.51 -1.01 6.95
CA ILE A 22 -7.03 -0.76 5.60
C ILE A 22 -8.55 -0.83 5.65
N SER A 23 -9.21 0.22 5.20
CA SER A 23 -10.67 0.31 5.10
C SER A 23 -11.14 0.05 3.67
N PHE A 24 -12.39 -0.41 3.53
CA PHE A 24 -13.04 -0.63 2.24
C PHE A 24 -14.40 0.05 2.18
N ARG A 25 -14.93 0.30 0.98
CA ARG A 25 -16.25 0.96 0.77
C ARG A 25 -17.43 0.32 1.51
N LYS A 26 -17.33 -0.96 1.90
CA LYS A 26 -18.36 -1.70 2.65
C LYS A 26 -18.12 -1.76 4.17
N ARG A 27 -17.37 -0.81 4.74
CA ARG A 27 -17.03 -0.74 6.19
C ARG A 27 -16.37 -2.00 6.77
N ARG A 28 -15.72 -2.79 5.91
CA ARG A 28 -14.78 -3.82 6.40
C ARG A 28 -13.44 -3.17 6.67
N GLU A 29 -12.74 -3.69 7.66
CA GLU A 29 -11.36 -3.33 7.95
C GLU A 29 -10.49 -4.58 7.84
N LEU A 30 -9.28 -4.39 7.34
CA LEU A 30 -8.22 -5.39 7.31
C LEU A 30 -7.04 -4.83 8.08
N LYS A 31 -6.50 -5.63 9.00
CA LYS A 31 -5.46 -5.21 9.96
C LYS A 31 -4.19 -6.00 9.70
N TYR A 32 -3.09 -5.29 9.48
CA TYR A 32 -1.77 -5.89 9.24
C TYR A 32 -0.72 -5.27 10.17
N PRO A 33 0.15 -6.06 10.82
CA PRO A 33 1.28 -5.51 11.54
C PRO A 33 2.25 -4.86 10.56
N ILE A 34 2.61 -3.60 10.79
CA ILE A 34 3.52 -2.83 9.93
C ILE A 34 4.94 -3.42 9.94
N SER A 35 5.28 -4.19 10.98
CA SER A 35 6.54 -4.92 11.08
C SER A 35 6.78 -5.88 9.91
N PHE A 36 5.74 -6.29 9.19
CA PHE A 36 5.86 -7.12 7.99
C PHE A 36 6.03 -6.33 6.69
N LEU A 37 5.92 -5.00 6.74
CA LEU A 37 6.02 -4.12 5.59
C LEU A 37 7.30 -3.28 5.73
N PRO A 38 8.39 -3.62 5.02
CA PRO A 38 9.55 -2.74 4.91
C PRO A 38 9.25 -1.57 3.96
N LEU A 39 8.11 -0.89 4.17
CA LEU A 39 7.58 0.18 3.34
C LEU A 39 7.17 1.35 4.24
N THR A 40 7.39 2.57 3.76
CA THR A 40 6.82 3.75 4.41
C THR A 40 5.29 3.77 4.25
N PHE A 41 4.61 4.51 5.12
CA PHE A 41 3.16 4.66 5.04
C PHE A 41 2.71 5.26 3.70
N ARG A 42 3.47 6.22 3.15
CA ARG A 42 3.22 6.84 1.84
C ARG A 42 3.42 5.86 0.69
N GLN A 43 4.48 5.06 0.74
CA GLN A 43 4.70 3.99 -0.24
C GLN A 43 3.53 3.00 -0.23
N PHE A 44 3.04 2.63 0.95
CA PHE A 44 1.89 1.74 1.07
C PHE A 44 0.59 2.39 0.58
N GLU A 45 0.35 3.66 0.90
CA GLU A 45 -0.78 4.43 0.38
C GLU A 45 -0.76 4.53 -1.14
N ARG A 46 0.40 4.86 -1.73
CA ARG A 46 0.60 4.94 -3.18
C ARG A 46 0.34 3.59 -3.83
N LEU A 47 0.85 2.51 -3.25
CA LEU A 47 0.56 1.15 -3.70
C LEU A 47 -0.95 0.87 -3.72
N LEU A 48 -1.65 1.20 -2.63
CA LEU A 48 -3.10 1.01 -2.54
C LEU A 48 -3.86 1.84 -3.58
N ASN A 49 -3.48 3.10 -3.76
CA ASN A 49 -4.12 4.01 -4.69
C ASN A 49 -3.93 3.54 -6.14
N THR A 50 -2.68 3.28 -6.55
CA THR A 50 -2.34 2.87 -7.92
C THR A 50 -3.09 1.62 -8.35
N PHE A 51 -3.07 0.55 -7.54
CA PHE A 51 -3.79 -0.68 -7.91
C PHE A 51 -5.31 -0.57 -7.77
N THR A 52 -5.81 0.42 -7.03
CA THR A 52 -7.25 0.72 -7.01
C THR A 52 -7.68 1.39 -8.31
N THR A 53 -6.93 2.38 -8.77
CA THR A 53 -7.29 3.23 -9.92
C THR A 53 -6.89 2.63 -11.27
N ASP A 54 -5.75 1.93 -11.33
CA ASP A 54 -5.24 1.32 -12.55
C ASP A 54 -5.55 -0.18 -12.61
N GLY A 55 -6.55 -0.53 -13.42
CA GLY A 55 -6.99 -1.91 -13.62
C GLY A 55 -5.98 -2.77 -14.39
N GLN A 56 -5.17 -2.17 -15.26
CA GLN A 56 -4.17 -2.89 -16.06
C GLN A 56 -2.97 -3.26 -15.19
N LEU A 57 -2.42 -2.30 -14.42
CA LEU A 57 -1.38 -2.59 -13.44
C LEU A 57 -1.85 -3.60 -12.40
N ARG A 58 -3.10 -3.49 -11.93
CA ARG A 58 -3.68 -4.46 -11.00
C ARG A 58 -3.76 -5.87 -11.59
N ALA A 59 -4.08 -6.02 -12.87
CA ALA A 59 -4.16 -7.33 -13.51
C ALA A 59 -2.80 -8.06 -13.50
N LYS A 60 -1.69 -7.32 -13.57
CA LYS A 60 -0.33 -7.86 -13.52
C LYS A 60 0.03 -8.51 -12.18
N LEU A 61 -0.67 -8.20 -11.09
CA LEU A 61 -0.42 -8.78 -9.76
C LEU A 61 -0.62 -10.29 -9.71
N SER A 62 -1.40 -10.87 -10.63
CA SER A 62 -1.61 -12.32 -10.73
C SER A 62 -0.61 -13.04 -11.62
N GLY A 63 0.31 -12.31 -12.27
CA GLY A 63 1.21 -12.82 -13.29
C GLY A 63 2.69 -12.77 -12.90
N PRO A 64 3.59 -13.22 -13.79
CA PRO A 64 5.04 -13.22 -13.54
C PRO A 64 5.62 -11.81 -13.36
N GLU A 65 4.94 -10.78 -13.87
CA GLU A 65 5.34 -9.37 -13.74
C GLU A 65 4.95 -8.75 -12.39
N ALA A 66 4.29 -9.49 -11.49
CA ALA A 66 3.74 -8.95 -10.25
C ALA A 66 4.79 -8.22 -9.40
N LEU A 67 5.96 -8.84 -9.20
CA LEU A 67 7.04 -8.26 -8.40
C LEU A 67 7.56 -6.97 -9.03
N ASN A 68 7.87 -6.98 -10.33
CA ASN A 68 8.37 -5.79 -11.04
C ASN A 68 7.33 -4.65 -11.02
N THR A 69 6.06 -4.99 -11.17
CA THR A 69 4.96 -4.01 -11.11
C THR A 69 4.88 -3.37 -9.73
N VAL A 70 4.99 -4.16 -8.65
CA VAL A 70 5.01 -3.64 -7.27
C VAL A 70 6.25 -2.76 -7.04
N LEU A 71 7.43 -3.21 -7.45
CA LEU A 71 8.67 -2.44 -7.29
C LEU A 71 8.62 -1.10 -8.03
N ALA A 72 8.12 -1.08 -9.27
CA ALA A 72 7.95 0.16 -10.03
C ALA A 72 7.01 1.16 -9.33
N VAL A 73 5.92 0.67 -8.71
CA VAL A 73 5.01 1.53 -7.92
C VAL A 73 5.66 2.04 -6.63
N LEU A 74 6.65 1.32 -6.10
CA LEU A 74 7.36 1.66 -4.87
C LEU A 74 8.63 2.50 -5.10
N GLU A 75 9.06 2.69 -6.34
CA GLU A 75 10.18 3.56 -6.66
C GLU A 75 9.94 4.95 -6.07
N PRO A 76 10.82 5.48 -5.21
CA PRO A 76 10.61 6.75 -4.55
C PRO A 76 10.43 7.88 -5.55
N THR A 77 9.37 8.68 -5.39
CA THR A 77 9.19 9.91 -6.18
C THR A 77 10.24 10.96 -5.78
N GLU A 78 10.45 11.99 -6.59
CA GLU A 78 11.43 13.04 -6.29
C GLU A 78 11.11 13.76 -4.97
N GLU A 79 9.83 13.95 -4.68
CA GLU A 79 9.34 14.50 -3.41
C GLU A 79 9.65 13.57 -2.23
N GLU A 80 9.58 12.26 -2.42
CA GLU A 80 9.91 11.27 -1.38
C GLU A 80 11.43 11.17 -1.13
N ARG A 81 12.25 11.52 -2.12
CA ARG A 81 13.73 11.51 -2.01
C ARG A 81 14.27 12.75 -1.31
N THR A 82 13.57 13.87 -1.46
CA THR A 82 14.00 15.18 -0.95
C THR A 82 13.41 15.51 0.43
N ASP A 83 12.42 14.76 0.88
CA ASP A 83 11.80 14.93 2.19
C ASP A 83 12.49 14.10 3.29
N GLY A 84 13.38 14.74 4.05
CA GLY A 84 14.15 14.13 5.14
C GLY A 84 13.42 14.01 6.48
N SER A 85 12.13 14.36 6.57
CA SER A 85 11.48 14.67 7.86
C SER A 85 10.49 13.64 8.43
N TRP A 86 10.46 12.39 7.94
CA TRP A 86 9.28 11.54 8.18
C TRP A 86 9.51 10.07 8.55
N THR A 87 10.67 9.72 9.10
CA THR A 87 10.71 8.54 9.96
C THR A 87 9.92 8.88 11.22
N TRP A 88 8.69 8.39 11.35
CA TRP A 88 8.01 8.40 12.63
C TRP A 88 8.89 7.64 13.62
N SER A 89 9.55 8.37 14.52
CA SER A 89 10.18 7.81 15.70
C SER A 89 9.09 7.14 16.54
N HIS A 90 9.22 5.81 16.65
CA HIS A 90 8.65 4.87 17.63
C HIS A 90 7.50 5.36 18.52
#